data_AF-A0A428SPN5-F1
#
_entry.id   AF-A0A428SPN5-F1
#
_cell.length_a   1.000
_cell.length_b   1.000
_cell.length_c   1.000
_cell.angle_alpha   90.00
_cell.angle_beta   90.00
_cell.angle_gamma   90.00
#
_symmetry.space_group_name_H-M   'P 1'
#
loop_
_entity.id
_entity.type
_entity.pdbx_description
1 polymer ?
#
loop_
_entity_poly.entity_id
_entity_poly.type
_entity_poly.pdbx_seq_one_letter_code
_entity_poly.pdbx_strand_id
1 'polypeptide(L)'
;MRSDGKNSEAESDMLMATGFTRVIRKEAEGLKLVTLTVKQDLPDHSAILQVVSGILKVSFVEQRDWICELEYQYNNNAAVVSRLRVAPHYERWSQGKTAQSGGAAVTEEISLVPKRPLKLEVEVPGLLSSMRFTDDGPGTPLGTHEVEVQAKTYGVSSNRVEMAMGHLSEDQANGPTWVSEWAGLILAVGTGLSDQWKAGDQGIRSRAHATLAFFHILATVLLLLGLLASCVKDTSRLFKRLMGRMQPLPRVGLVYWSANAGIVGKAMDKVIDLINGGKISSIQSTQSLSISQIETAFRLVSKGQTGQVVLEVNDGAIVRATVPKPTELTIMADAAYVIPGGLGSLGEKICVWLAAHGAKHIVALNRGGTTRYAQDVVALEAELEKHGAKLYRPACDVTDEARVRQVATWCAANLPPVRGIIQSAGSFVDKVLENMTGHNFNQGVRPKRDGTLNVYNAFASDQLEHVVLLSSAAGVLGSKGQTHYNTGNAFQAGFGLQKVAEQVTSGLNTHFTGIQPALFTGSDADVTGAYRKKMFHRQGGVMVTFSKVLSLIEYSMGELARQDGYTQLIMGVDPSAIADDDTFNLMFMNDIIQPQTGIETAADETGAPRAVGTVSVRQMLLAVASNQEQSV
;
A
#
# COMPACT_ATOMS: atom_id res chain seq x y z
N MET A 1 19.10 -32.07 2.72
CA MET A 1 19.93 -32.62 3.82
C MET A 1 20.98 -31.61 4.18
N ARG A 2 21.27 -31.44 5.47
CA ARG A 2 22.42 -30.67 5.95
C ARG A 2 23.72 -31.35 5.50
N SER A 3 24.83 -30.61 5.48
CA SER A 3 26.15 -31.16 5.15
C SER A 3 26.62 -32.25 6.13
N ASP A 4 25.99 -32.33 7.31
CA ASP A 4 26.20 -33.34 8.35
C ASP A 4 25.30 -34.59 8.20
N GLY A 5 24.50 -34.68 7.14
CA GLY A 5 23.60 -35.81 6.88
C GLY A 5 22.32 -35.82 7.73
N LYS A 6 22.13 -34.85 8.63
CA LYS A 6 20.87 -34.71 9.39
C LYS A 6 19.80 -34.03 8.56
N ASN A 7 18.54 -34.34 8.87
CA ASN A 7 17.40 -33.57 8.37
C ASN A 7 17.50 -32.14 8.93
N SER A 8 17.21 -31.16 8.08
CA SER A 8 17.10 -29.79 8.54
C SER A 8 15.69 -29.56 9.06
N GLU A 9 15.59 -28.98 10.24
CA GLU A 9 14.33 -28.51 10.82
C GLU A 9 14.01 -27.07 10.37
N ALA A 10 14.91 -26.42 9.63
CA ALA A 10 14.72 -25.04 9.18
C ALA A 10 13.70 -24.97 8.03
N GLU A 11 12.70 -24.09 8.18
CA GLU A 11 11.68 -23.82 7.17
C GLU A 11 12.29 -23.43 5.81
N SER A 12 13.41 -22.70 5.83
CA SER A 12 14.17 -22.32 4.64
C SER A 12 14.66 -23.53 3.83
N ASP A 13 15.11 -24.58 4.50
CA ASP A 13 15.62 -25.78 3.85
C ASP A 13 14.48 -26.67 3.34
N MET A 14 13.33 -26.70 4.02
CA MET A 14 12.14 -27.43 3.54
C MET A 14 11.60 -26.83 2.24
N LEU A 15 11.52 -25.49 2.16
CA LEU A 15 11.02 -24.80 0.97
C LEU A 15 11.93 -24.96 -0.26
N MET A 16 13.21 -25.31 -0.09
CA MET A 16 14.06 -25.73 -1.21
C MET A 16 13.45 -26.91 -1.98
N ALA A 17 12.92 -27.92 -1.26
CA ALA A 17 12.25 -29.06 -1.88
C ALA A 17 10.99 -28.63 -2.63
N THR A 18 10.24 -27.66 -2.11
CA THR A 18 9.09 -27.06 -2.79
C THR A 18 9.50 -26.39 -4.10
N GLY A 19 10.51 -25.52 -4.08
CA GLY A 19 11.02 -24.87 -5.30
C GLY A 19 11.52 -25.87 -6.35
N PHE A 20 12.20 -26.92 -5.89
CA PHE A 20 12.70 -28.01 -6.73
C PHE A 20 11.57 -28.79 -7.41
N THR A 21 10.59 -29.26 -6.62
CA THR A 21 9.47 -30.09 -7.10
C THR A 21 8.50 -29.33 -8.00
N ARG A 22 8.32 -28.01 -7.81
CA ARG A 22 7.60 -27.15 -8.75
C ARG A 22 8.19 -27.18 -10.17
N VAL A 23 9.51 -27.29 -10.31
CA VAL A 23 10.13 -27.42 -11.64
C VAL A 23 9.92 -28.82 -12.21
N ILE A 24 10.07 -29.87 -11.39
CA ILE A 24 9.84 -31.25 -11.83
C ILE A 24 8.44 -31.43 -12.40
N ARG A 25 7.41 -30.89 -11.76
CA ARG A 25 6.03 -30.93 -12.26
C ARG A 25 5.89 -30.35 -13.67
N LYS A 26 6.72 -29.36 -14.02
CA LYS A 26 6.71 -28.74 -15.35
C LYS A 26 7.58 -29.49 -16.36
N GLU A 27 8.71 -30.06 -15.94
CA GLU A 27 9.62 -30.77 -16.84
C GLU A 27 9.18 -32.21 -17.15
N ALA A 28 8.64 -32.92 -16.17
CA ALA A 28 8.21 -34.31 -16.31
C ALA A 28 6.73 -34.38 -16.70
N GLU A 29 6.45 -34.19 -17.99
CA GLU A 29 5.09 -34.32 -18.55
C GLU A 29 4.54 -35.73 -18.25
N GLY A 30 3.41 -35.79 -17.53
CA GLY A 30 2.78 -37.04 -17.09
C GLY A 30 3.05 -37.46 -15.64
N LEU A 31 3.99 -36.82 -14.94
CA LEU A 31 4.26 -37.13 -13.53
C LEU A 31 3.33 -36.35 -12.58
N LYS A 32 2.38 -37.05 -11.95
CA LYS A 32 1.56 -36.48 -10.85
C LYS A 32 2.35 -36.48 -9.54
N LEU A 33 3.14 -35.44 -9.31
CA LEU A 33 3.96 -35.28 -8.11
C LEU A 33 3.26 -34.44 -7.03
N VAL A 34 2.75 -35.09 -5.98
CA VAL A 34 2.15 -34.44 -4.81
C VAL A 34 3.16 -34.33 -3.68
N THR A 35 3.26 -33.16 -3.04
CA THR A 35 4.19 -32.92 -1.94
C THR A 35 3.45 -32.54 -0.67
N LEU A 36 3.81 -33.16 0.45
CA LEU A 36 3.38 -32.80 1.79
C LEU A 36 4.60 -32.37 2.61
N THR A 37 4.64 -31.12 3.05
CA THR A 37 5.67 -30.62 3.98
C THR A 37 5.15 -30.72 5.40
N VAL A 38 5.88 -31.36 6.30
CA VAL A 38 5.50 -31.49 7.72
C VAL A 38 6.31 -30.49 8.54
N LYS A 39 5.64 -29.51 9.15
CA LYS A 39 6.26 -28.39 9.90
C LYS A 39 5.97 -28.46 11.40
N GLN A 40 5.90 -29.65 11.96
CA GLN A 40 5.67 -29.87 13.38
C GLN A 40 6.28 -31.21 13.80
N ASP A 41 6.53 -31.35 15.09
CA ASP A 41 6.79 -32.65 15.67
C ASP A 41 5.55 -33.52 15.63
N LEU A 42 5.76 -34.83 15.54
CA LEU A 42 4.72 -35.84 15.44
C LEU A 42 4.81 -36.80 16.64
N PRO A 43 4.36 -36.39 17.84
CA PRO A 43 4.36 -37.28 19.00
C PRO A 43 3.42 -38.48 18.81
N ASP A 44 2.39 -38.31 17.98
CA ASP A 44 1.50 -39.37 17.48
C ASP A 44 1.37 -39.26 15.96
N HIS A 45 1.33 -40.40 15.28
CA HIS A 45 1.21 -40.47 13.83
C HIS A 45 -0.25 -40.54 13.34
N SER A 46 -1.22 -40.78 14.23
CA SER A 46 -2.61 -41.02 13.81
C SER A 46 -3.20 -39.85 13.03
N ALA A 47 -3.00 -38.62 13.51
CA ALA A 47 -3.52 -37.41 12.86
C ALA A 47 -2.89 -37.16 11.48
N ILE A 48 -1.58 -37.33 11.34
CA ILE A 48 -0.92 -37.16 10.03
C ILE A 48 -1.28 -38.30 9.06
N LEU A 49 -1.46 -39.53 9.55
CA LEU A 49 -1.90 -40.65 8.71
C LEU A 49 -3.29 -40.41 8.11
N GLN A 50 -4.21 -39.79 8.88
CA GLN A 50 -5.50 -39.36 8.36
C GLN A 50 -5.35 -38.30 7.27
N VAL A 51 -4.47 -37.31 7.46
CA VAL A 51 -4.17 -36.29 6.46
C VAL A 51 -3.56 -36.90 5.20
N VAL A 52 -2.55 -37.76 5.33
CA VAL A 52 -1.90 -38.45 4.21
C VAL A 52 -2.91 -39.30 3.44
N SER A 53 -3.74 -40.06 4.15
CA SER A 53 -4.82 -40.86 3.55
C SER A 53 -5.80 -39.98 2.76
N GLY A 54 -6.22 -38.85 3.34
CA GLY A 54 -7.08 -37.87 2.67
C GLY A 54 -6.45 -37.28 1.41
N ILE A 55 -5.18 -36.87 1.49
CA ILE A 55 -4.42 -36.36 0.33
C ILE A 55 -4.30 -37.43 -0.75
N LEU A 56 -4.01 -38.69 -0.38
CA LEU A 56 -3.92 -39.79 -1.34
C LEU A 56 -5.27 -40.05 -2.02
N LYS A 57 -6.35 -40.05 -1.25
CA LYS A 57 -7.71 -40.24 -1.75
C LYS A 57 -8.10 -39.14 -2.73
N VAL A 58 -7.95 -37.87 -2.34
CA VAL A 58 -8.29 -36.72 -3.19
C VAL A 58 -7.39 -36.69 -4.43
N SER A 59 -6.07 -36.83 -4.26
CA SER A 59 -5.11 -36.59 -5.34
C SER A 59 -4.96 -37.78 -6.29
N PHE A 60 -5.25 -39.02 -5.88
CA PHE A 60 -5.00 -40.19 -6.73
C PHE A 60 -6.21 -41.12 -6.92
N VAL A 61 -7.25 -41.03 -6.07
CA VAL A 61 -8.40 -41.95 -6.13
C VAL A 61 -9.64 -41.25 -6.71
N GLU A 62 -10.07 -40.14 -6.11
CA GLU A 62 -11.32 -39.43 -6.45
C GLU A 62 -11.15 -38.49 -7.64
N GLN A 63 -10.02 -37.77 -7.71
CA GLN A 63 -9.71 -36.87 -8.82
C GLN A 63 -8.65 -37.50 -9.71
N ARG A 64 -9.09 -38.33 -10.67
CA ARG A 64 -8.20 -38.97 -11.66
C ARG A 64 -7.58 -37.97 -12.66
N ASP A 65 -8.13 -36.77 -12.76
CA ASP A 65 -7.63 -35.68 -13.61
C ASP A 65 -6.63 -34.77 -12.87
N TRP A 66 -6.03 -33.78 -13.57
CA TRP A 66 -4.99 -32.88 -13.03
C TRP A 66 -5.51 -31.77 -12.10
N ILE A 67 -6.83 -31.68 -11.89
CA ILE A 67 -7.49 -30.59 -11.17
C ILE A 67 -7.50 -30.83 -9.65
N CYS A 68 -6.33 -31.01 -9.03
CA CYS A 68 -6.23 -31.16 -7.58
C CYS A 68 -4.97 -30.48 -7.03
N GLU A 69 -5.01 -30.09 -5.76
CA GLU A 69 -3.85 -29.50 -5.09
C GLU A 69 -2.65 -30.47 -5.12
N LEU A 70 -1.50 -30.00 -5.61
CA LEU A 70 -0.27 -30.79 -5.65
C LEU A 70 0.68 -30.44 -4.50
N GLU A 71 0.41 -29.40 -3.71
CA GLU A 71 1.29 -28.91 -2.66
C GLU A 71 0.53 -28.65 -1.35
N TYR A 72 0.88 -29.42 -0.32
CA TYR A 72 0.28 -29.36 1.01
C TYR A 72 1.36 -29.08 2.05
N GLN A 73 0.97 -28.42 3.14
CA GLN A 73 1.75 -28.30 4.36
C GLN A 73 0.92 -28.80 5.54
N TYR A 74 1.53 -29.54 6.46
CA TYR A 74 0.91 -29.97 7.71
C TYR A 74 1.57 -29.22 8.86
N ASN A 75 0.78 -28.42 9.56
CA ASN A 75 1.20 -27.64 10.71
C ASN A 75 0.02 -27.41 11.66
N ASN A 76 0.27 -27.32 12.97
CA ASN A 76 -0.75 -27.18 14.01
C ASN A 76 -1.91 -28.18 13.87
N ASN A 77 -1.58 -29.44 13.58
CA ASN A 77 -2.50 -30.55 13.33
C ASN A 77 -3.51 -30.32 12.20
N ALA A 78 -3.20 -29.42 11.26
CA ALA A 78 -4.04 -29.11 10.11
C ALA A 78 -3.25 -29.18 8.80
N ALA A 79 -3.90 -29.67 7.74
CA ALA A 79 -3.39 -29.55 6.39
C ALA A 79 -3.79 -28.19 5.79
N VAL A 80 -2.81 -27.46 5.29
CA VAL A 80 -2.97 -26.15 4.64
C VAL A 80 -2.35 -26.16 3.25
N VAL A 81 -2.85 -25.28 2.40
CA VAL A 81 -2.39 -25.11 1.01
C VAL A 81 -2.04 -23.65 0.81
N SER A 82 -0.92 -23.39 0.14
CA SER A 82 -0.48 -22.02 -0.16
C SER A 82 -1.35 -21.40 -1.25
N ARG A 83 -1.64 -20.11 -1.16
CA ARG A 83 -2.46 -19.37 -2.12
C ARG A 83 -1.84 -18.03 -2.45
N LEU A 84 -2.04 -17.58 -3.69
CA LEU A 84 -1.73 -16.21 -4.09
C LEU A 84 -2.89 -15.31 -3.74
N ARG A 85 -2.57 -14.12 -3.25
CA ARG A 85 -3.55 -13.10 -2.88
C ARG A 85 -3.11 -11.76 -3.40
N VAL A 86 -4.09 -10.93 -3.73
CA VAL A 86 -3.87 -9.52 -4.05
C VAL A 86 -3.30 -8.83 -2.81
N ALA A 87 -2.38 -7.89 -3.02
CA ALA A 87 -1.79 -7.06 -1.98
C ALA A 87 -2.38 -5.64 -2.05
N PRO A 88 -3.65 -5.44 -1.62
CA PRO A 88 -4.36 -4.18 -1.83
C PRO A 88 -3.69 -2.97 -1.17
N HIS A 89 -2.98 -3.18 -0.06
CA HIS A 89 -2.25 -2.09 0.61
C HIS A 89 -1.08 -1.57 -0.23
N TYR A 90 -0.33 -2.47 -0.89
CA TYR A 90 0.72 -2.09 -1.84
C TYR A 90 0.14 -1.41 -3.09
N GLU A 91 -0.96 -1.95 -3.64
CA GLU A 91 -1.62 -1.35 -4.82
C GLU A 91 -2.10 0.07 -4.53
N ARG A 92 -2.75 0.26 -3.38
CA ARG A 92 -3.16 1.57 -2.87
C ARG A 92 -1.96 2.49 -2.70
N TRP A 93 -0.90 2.03 -2.02
CA TRP A 93 0.34 2.81 -1.84
C TRP A 93 0.96 3.24 -3.19
N SER A 94 1.04 2.32 -4.15
CA SER A 94 1.59 2.57 -5.48
C SER A 94 0.76 3.58 -6.29
N GLN A 95 -0.56 3.57 -6.13
CA GLN A 95 -1.45 4.55 -6.76
C GLN A 95 -1.24 5.95 -6.18
N GLY A 96 -1.13 6.06 -4.85
CA GLY A 96 -0.82 7.33 -4.17
C GLY A 96 0.51 7.93 -4.63
N LYS A 97 1.54 7.09 -4.83
CA LYS A 97 2.83 7.52 -5.37
C LYS A 97 2.77 8.01 -6.82
N THR A 98 1.99 7.34 -7.65
CA THR A 98 1.80 7.74 -9.06
C THR A 98 1.12 9.10 -9.14
N ALA A 99 0.13 9.36 -8.28
CA ALA A 99 -0.52 10.66 -8.16
C ALA A 99 0.45 11.77 -7.71
N GLN A 100 1.39 11.48 -6.80
CA GLN A 100 2.42 12.45 -6.39
C GLN A 100 3.37 12.84 -7.54
N SER A 101 3.63 11.92 -8.47
CA SER A 101 4.55 12.13 -9.59
C SER A 101 3.90 12.80 -10.82
N GLY A 102 2.72 13.42 -10.66
CA GLY A 102 2.00 14.12 -11.73
C GLY A 102 1.02 13.24 -12.53
N GLY A 103 0.76 12.01 -12.09
CA GLY A 103 -0.33 11.18 -12.63
C GLY A 103 -1.71 11.63 -12.16
N ALA A 104 -2.77 11.21 -12.86
CA ALA A 104 -4.15 11.46 -12.42
C ALA A 104 -4.39 10.86 -11.02
N ALA A 105 -4.91 11.66 -10.10
CA ALA A 105 -5.14 11.21 -8.74
C ALA A 105 -6.26 10.16 -8.71
N VAL A 106 -5.92 8.95 -8.28
CA VAL A 106 -6.89 7.86 -8.10
C VAL A 106 -7.74 8.15 -6.88
N THR A 107 -9.05 7.95 -7.01
CA THR A 107 -10.01 8.11 -5.93
C THR A 107 -10.60 6.78 -5.50
N GLU A 108 -11.01 6.69 -4.24
CA GLU A 108 -11.65 5.54 -3.63
C GLU A 108 -12.81 6.01 -2.74
N GLU A 109 -13.74 5.10 -2.45
CA GLU A 109 -14.78 5.35 -1.45
C GLU A 109 -14.22 5.05 -0.06
N ILE A 110 -14.18 6.07 0.80
CA ILE A 110 -13.79 5.92 2.19
C ILE A 110 -14.93 6.32 3.11
N SER A 111 -15.00 5.63 4.23
CA SER A 111 -15.77 6.10 5.36
C SER A 111 -15.06 7.30 6.00
N LEU A 112 -15.78 8.38 6.23
CA LEU A 112 -15.28 9.53 6.98
C LEU A 112 -15.08 9.13 8.44
N VAL A 113 -13.82 8.95 8.81
CA VAL A 113 -13.39 8.67 10.18
C VAL A 113 -12.57 9.85 10.69
N PRO A 114 -12.65 10.20 11.99
CA PRO A 114 -11.92 11.33 12.58
C PRO A 114 -10.39 11.14 12.67
N LYS A 115 -9.73 10.46 11.73
CA LYS A 115 -8.27 10.29 11.73
C LYS A 115 -7.57 10.81 10.47
N ARG A 116 -8.33 11.18 9.44
CA ARG A 116 -7.80 11.68 8.16
C ARG A 116 -8.40 13.05 7.86
N PRO A 117 -7.65 14.16 8.00
CA PRO A 117 -8.12 15.48 7.62
C PRO A 117 -8.29 15.55 6.09
N LEU A 118 -9.50 15.88 5.63
CA LEU A 118 -9.86 15.83 4.22
C LEU A 118 -10.55 17.10 3.75
N LYS A 119 -10.14 17.61 2.60
CA LYS A 119 -10.72 18.75 1.91
C LYS A 119 -11.40 18.47 0.61
N LEU A 120 -12.50 19.18 0.36
CA LEU A 120 -13.16 19.11 -0.93
C LEU A 120 -12.35 19.84 -1.98
N GLU A 121 -12.33 19.27 -3.17
CA GLU A 121 -11.71 19.79 -4.37
C GLU A 121 -12.62 19.51 -5.55
N VAL A 122 -12.71 20.47 -6.47
CA VAL A 122 -13.30 20.27 -7.81
C VAL A 122 -12.12 20.21 -8.78
N GLU A 123 -11.74 19.01 -9.22
CA GLU A 123 -10.57 18.83 -10.10
C GLU A 123 -10.76 19.52 -11.46
N VAL A 124 -11.96 19.41 -12.04
CA VAL A 124 -12.29 19.98 -13.35
C VAL A 124 -13.46 20.95 -13.18
N PRO A 125 -13.20 22.27 -13.15
CA PRO A 125 -14.26 23.28 -13.13
C PRO A 125 -15.26 23.06 -14.28
N GLY A 126 -16.55 23.14 -13.97
CA GLY A 126 -17.64 22.84 -14.91
C GLY A 126 -18.14 21.39 -14.88
N LEU A 127 -17.38 20.47 -14.27
CA LEU A 127 -17.74 19.06 -14.16
C LEU A 127 -17.90 18.66 -12.69
N LEU A 128 -19.13 18.71 -12.17
CA LEU A 128 -19.42 18.35 -10.77
C LEU A 128 -19.03 16.91 -10.40
N SER A 129 -19.05 15.98 -11.36
CA SER A 129 -18.59 14.60 -11.14
C SER A 129 -17.08 14.48 -10.95
N SER A 130 -16.32 15.59 -11.01
CA SER A 130 -14.91 15.68 -10.62
C SER A 130 -14.71 16.05 -9.15
N MET A 131 -15.79 16.35 -8.40
CA MET A 131 -15.71 16.65 -6.97
C MET A 131 -15.17 15.47 -6.18
N ARG A 132 -14.16 15.71 -5.35
CA ARG A 132 -13.52 14.68 -4.54
C ARG A 132 -12.94 15.28 -3.27
N PHE A 133 -12.70 14.43 -2.29
CA PHE A 133 -11.95 14.79 -1.10
C PHE A 133 -10.45 14.52 -1.32
N THR A 134 -9.58 15.41 -0.85
CA THR A 134 -8.12 15.27 -0.88
C THR A 134 -7.55 15.49 0.51
N ASP A 135 -6.34 14.99 0.79
CA ASP A 135 -5.72 15.22 2.10
C ASP A 135 -5.54 16.71 2.35
N ASP A 136 -6.01 17.15 3.51
CA ASP A 136 -5.63 18.44 4.05
C ASP A 136 -4.35 18.21 4.86
N GLY A 137 -3.26 18.85 4.45
CA GLY A 137 -1.92 18.60 5.00
C GLY A 137 -1.84 18.82 6.52
N PRO A 138 -0.69 18.53 7.15
CA PRO A 138 -0.50 18.85 8.57
C PRO A 138 -0.75 20.35 8.73
N GLY A 139 -1.85 20.70 9.41
CA GLY A 139 -2.29 22.08 9.41
C GLY A 139 -1.33 22.98 10.17
N THR A 140 -1.42 24.28 9.89
CA THR A 140 -0.58 25.27 10.57
C THR A 140 -0.95 25.34 12.05
N PRO A 141 0.02 25.56 12.95
CA PRO A 141 -0.28 25.81 14.36
C PRO A 141 -1.36 26.87 14.51
N LEU A 142 -2.34 26.62 15.38
CA LEU A 142 -3.48 27.51 15.59
C LEU A 142 -3.00 28.92 15.97
N GLY A 143 -3.39 29.92 15.18
CA GLY A 143 -3.03 31.32 15.41
C GLY A 143 -3.73 31.91 16.64
N THR A 144 -3.21 33.02 17.13
CA THR A 144 -3.68 33.69 18.36
C THR A 144 -5.18 33.99 18.37
N HIS A 145 -5.78 34.33 17.22
CA HIS A 145 -7.19 34.71 17.10
C HIS A 145 -8.01 33.74 16.25
N GLU A 146 -7.64 32.46 16.29
CA GLU A 146 -8.26 31.41 15.50
C GLU A 146 -8.88 30.35 16.40
N VAL A 147 -9.81 29.58 15.83
CA VAL A 147 -10.43 28.42 16.49
C VAL A 147 -10.43 27.26 15.51
N GLU A 148 -10.10 26.08 16.01
CA GLU A 148 -10.23 24.82 15.28
C GLU A 148 -11.63 24.25 15.53
N VAL A 149 -12.30 23.76 14.50
CA VAL A 149 -13.71 23.36 14.58
C VAL A 149 -13.95 22.02 13.89
N GLN A 150 -14.64 21.13 14.58
CA GLN A 150 -15.27 19.96 13.98
C GLN A 150 -16.64 20.36 13.44
N ALA A 151 -16.71 20.71 12.16
CA ALA A 151 -17.98 21.01 11.50
C ALA A 151 -18.86 19.75 11.43
N LYS A 152 -20.10 19.90 11.89
CA LYS A 152 -21.16 18.88 11.80
C LYS A 152 -22.09 19.13 10.63
N THR A 153 -22.20 20.38 10.19
CA THR A 153 -22.96 20.73 8.99
C THR A 153 -22.27 21.82 8.17
N TYR A 154 -22.54 21.82 6.87
CA TYR A 154 -22.08 22.83 5.93
C TYR A 154 -23.22 23.37 5.06
N GLY A 155 -23.26 24.69 4.84
CA GLY A 155 -24.17 25.31 3.88
C GLY A 155 -23.62 25.30 2.45
N VAL A 156 -24.47 24.98 1.47
CA VAL A 156 -24.15 25.08 0.04
C VAL A 156 -24.78 26.34 -0.53
N SER A 157 -23.96 27.30 -0.95
CA SER A 157 -24.42 28.58 -1.50
C SER A 157 -24.21 28.68 -3.00
N SER A 158 -25.07 29.47 -3.68
CA SER A 158 -25.07 29.61 -5.14
C SER A 158 -23.73 30.08 -5.72
N ASN A 159 -23.03 31.02 -5.06
CA ASN A 159 -21.71 31.47 -5.49
C ASN A 159 -20.63 30.36 -5.48
N ARG A 160 -20.77 29.35 -4.60
CA ARG A 160 -19.86 28.19 -4.56
C ARG A 160 -20.12 27.24 -5.70
N VAL A 161 -21.40 27.06 -6.05
CA VAL A 161 -21.79 26.27 -7.20
C VAL A 161 -21.34 26.94 -8.50
N GLU A 162 -21.53 28.25 -8.65
CA GLU A 162 -21.03 28.99 -9.81
C GLU A 162 -19.50 28.94 -9.95
N MET A 163 -18.77 28.93 -8.82
CA MET A 163 -17.32 28.70 -8.80
C MET A 163 -16.96 27.27 -9.25
N ALA A 164 -17.66 26.25 -8.72
CA ALA A 164 -17.46 24.85 -9.12
C ALA A 164 -17.81 24.60 -10.59
N MET A 165 -18.75 25.37 -11.15
CA MET A 165 -19.10 25.35 -12.57
C MET A 165 -18.13 26.17 -13.44
N GLY A 166 -17.13 26.84 -12.86
CA GLY A 166 -16.15 27.65 -13.58
C GLY A 166 -16.67 29.01 -14.07
N HIS A 167 -17.85 29.45 -13.61
CA HIS A 167 -18.44 30.73 -14.01
C HIS A 167 -17.95 31.90 -13.15
N LEU A 168 -17.40 31.64 -11.96
CA LEU A 168 -16.80 32.65 -11.08
C LEU A 168 -15.35 32.26 -10.77
N SER A 169 -14.46 33.25 -10.74
CA SER A 169 -13.13 33.09 -10.16
C SER A 169 -13.19 32.98 -8.64
N GLU A 170 -12.11 32.50 -8.00
CA GLU A 170 -12.01 32.45 -6.54
C GLU A 170 -12.26 33.84 -5.93
N ASP A 171 -11.64 34.89 -6.46
CA ASP A 171 -11.85 36.26 -5.97
C ASP A 171 -13.31 36.70 -6.07
N GLN A 172 -13.99 36.38 -7.17
CA GLN A 172 -15.40 36.71 -7.37
C GLN A 172 -16.33 35.89 -6.47
N ALA A 173 -15.95 34.65 -6.16
CA ALA A 173 -16.60 33.80 -5.18
C ALA A 173 -16.19 34.13 -3.73
N ASN A 174 -15.36 35.17 -3.55
CA ASN A 174 -14.77 35.66 -2.31
C ASN A 174 -13.73 34.71 -1.67
N GLY A 175 -13.18 33.72 -2.35
CA GLY A 175 -12.02 32.92 -1.94
C GLY A 175 -12.21 31.41 -2.16
N PRO A 176 -11.21 30.59 -1.81
CA PRO A 176 -10.98 29.27 -2.42
C PRO A 176 -11.83 28.11 -1.83
N THR A 177 -12.69 28.37 -0.86
CA THR A 177 -13.45 27.32 -0.18
C THR A 177 -14.69 26.92 -0.98
N TRP A 178 -15.04 25.64 -1.00
CA TRP A 178 -16.21 25.15 -1.75
C TRP A 178 -17.52 25.20 -0.95
N VAL A 179 -17.43 25.42 0.35
CA VAL A 179 -18.56 25.65 1.26
C VAL A 179 -18.42 27.03 1.91
N SER A 180 -19.52 27.62 2.32
CA SER A 180 -19.59 29.02 2.75
C SER A 180 -19.89 29.20 4.25
N GLU A 181 -20.61 28.26 4.84
CA GLU A 181 -21.16 28.33 6.20
C GLU A 181 -20.99 26.97 6.88
N TRP A 182 -20.82 26.97 8.21
CA TRP A 182 -20.73 25.75 8.99
C TRP A 182 -21.35 25.91 10.38
N ALA A 183 -21.76 24.78 10.96
CA ALA A 183 -22.07 24.66 12.38
C ALA A 183 -21.36 23.41 12.94
N GLY A 184 -20.81 23.50 14.15
CA GLY A 184 -19.97 22.44 14.69
C GLY A 184 -19.49 22.68 16.12
N LEU A 185 -18.53 21.86 16.55
CA LEU A 185 -17.92 21.91 17.88
C LEU A 185 -16.52 22.53 17.79
N ILE A 186 -16.18 23.40 18.74
CA ILE A 186 -14.83 23.95 18.85
C ILE A 186 -13.90 22.89 19.46
N LEU A 187 -12.83 22.56 18.76
CA LEU A 187 -11.80 21.60 19.19
C LEU A 187 -10.65 22.28 19.93
N ALA A 188 -10.23 23.45 19.44
CA ALA A 188 -9.13 24.22 20.01
C ALA A 188 -9.33 25.72 19.80
N VAL A 189 -8.76 26.53 20.69
CA VAL A 189 -8.91 27.99 20.70
C VAL A 189 -7.54 28.64 20.84
N GLY A 190 -7.26 29.62 19.97
CA GLY A 190 -6.05 30.43 20.02
C GLY A 190 -5.97 31.25 21.30
N THR A 191 -4.75 31.59 21.71
CA THR A 191 -4.47 32.23 23.02
C THR A 191 -5.14 33.58 23.22
N GLY A 192 -5.49 34.32 22.16
CA GLY A 192 -6.18 35.60 22.21
C GLY A 192 -7.71 35.49 22.30
N LEU A 193 -8.27 34.29 22.22
CA LEU A 193 -9.71 34.03 22.31
C LEU A 193 -10.11 33.19 23.52
N SER A 194 -9.14 32.78 24.36
CA SER A 194 -9.36 31.87 25.48
C SER A 194 -10.30 32.40 26.56
N ASP A 195 -10.45 33.73 26.66
CA ASP A 195 -11.39 34.38 27.58
C ASP A 195 -12.85 34.33 27.09
N GLN A 196 -13.06 34.08 25.78
CA GLN A 196 -14.37 34.13 25.13
C GLN A 196 -14.89 32.75 24.72
N TRP A 197 -13.98 31.81 24.38
CA TRP A 197 -14.31 30.49 23.87
C TRP A 197 -13.46 29.41 24.51
N LYS A 198 -14.03 28.21 24.65
CA LYS A 198 -13.34 27.02 25.16
C LYS A 198 -13.56 25.82 24.24
N ALA A 199 -12.64 24.86 24.29
CA ALA A 199 -12.81 23.58 23.63
C ALA A 199 -14.07 22.87 24.18
N GLY A 200 -14.90 22.34 23.29
CA GLY A 200 -16.20 21.75 23.59
C GLY A 200 -17.40 22.68 23.39
N ASP A 201 -17.20 23.99 23.21
CA ASP A 201 -18.29 24.92 22.93
C ASP A 201 -18.91 24.65 21.54
N GLN A 202 -20.24 24.82 21.44
CA GLN A 202 -20.96 24.77 20.17
C GLN A 202 -20.82 26.11 19.43
N GLY A 203 -20.43 26.06 18.16
CA GLY A 203 -20.25 27.24 17.31
C GLY A 203 -21.09 27.18 16.03
N ILE A 204 -21.70 28.32 15.67
CA ILE A 204 -22.36 28.55 14.36
C ILE A 204 -21.70 29.78 13.74
N ARG A 205 -21.20 29.67 12.50
CA ARG A 205 -20.48 30.79 11.88
C ARG A 205 -20.45 30.74 10.36
N SER A 206 -20.34 31.90 9.74
CA SER A 206 -19.78 32.02 8.40
C SER A 206 -18.40 32.65 8.49
N ARG A 207 -17.46 32.02 7.80
CA ARG A 207 -16.03 32.31 7.58
C ARG A 207 -15.16 32.74 8.78
N ALA A 208 -13.84 32.58 8.75
CA ALA A 208 -12.87 32.32 7.66
C ALA A 208 -12.45 30.84 7.53
N HIS A 209 -11.73 30.54 6.45
CA HIS A 209 -11.20 29.23 6.00
C HIS A 209 -11.97 27.99 6.45
N ALA A 210 -13.23 27.89 6.01
CA ALA A 210 -13.93 26.61 5.98
C ALA A 210 -13.42 25.77 4.80
N THR A 211 -12.21 25.24 4.93
CA THR A 211 -11.85 24.03 4.21
C THR A 211 -12.77 22.95 4.77
N LEU A 212 -13.43 22.14 3.92
CA LEU A 212 -13.86 20.83 4.42
C LEU A 212 -12.56 20.22 4.94
N ALA A 213 -12.43 20.01 6.23
CA ALA A 213 -11.19 19.52 6.82
C ALA A 213 -11.64 18.93 8.12
N PHE A 214 -11.53 17.60 8.24
CA PHE A 214 -11.97 16.92 9.45
C PHE A 214 -11.18 17.33 10.70
N PHE A 215 -10.08 18.10 10.57
CA PHE A 215 -9.27 18.59 11.70
C PHE A 215 -8.63 19.97 11.54
N HIS A 216 -8.81 20.73 10.45
CA HIS A 216 -8.14 22.04 10.34
C HIS A 216 -8.99 23.07 9.63
N ILE A 217 -9.67 23.90 10.43
CA ILE A 217 -10.41 25.06 9.93
C ILE A 217 -9.79 26.30 10.59
N LEU A 218 -9.17 27.17 9.78
CA LEU A 218 -8.57 28.44 10.19
C LEU A 218 -9.62 29.56 10.14
N ALA A 219 -10.38 29.80 11.22
CA ALA A 219 -11.53 30.70 11.18
C ALA A 219 -11.35 32.10 11.83
N THR A 220 -11.47 33.16 11.01
CA THR A 220 -11.64 34.61 11.38
C THR A 220 -13.04 35.14 10.98
N VAL A 221 -13.80 35.74 11.89
CA VAL A 221 -15.31 35.80 11.97
C VAL A 221 -16.02 36.61 10.88
N LEU A 222 -17.02 36.10 10.11
CA LEU A 222 -17.91 36.90 9.21
C LEU A 222 -19.18 36.24 8.53
N LEU A 223 -20.44 36.59 8.87
CA LEU A 223 -21.66 36.40 7.99
C LEU A 223 -22.49 37.69 7.83
N LEU A 224 -22.96 37.99 6.60
CA LEU A 224 -24.35 38.36 6.20
C LEU A 224 -24.36 38.90 4.75
N LEU A 225 -25.05 38.24 3.81
CA LEU A 225 -25.74 38.80 2.60
C LEU A 225 -26.08 37.77 1.48
N GLY A 226 -26.08 36.46 1.75
CA GLY A 226 -26.64 35.48 0.80
C GLY A 226 -28.16 35.66 0.54
N LEU A 227 -28.86 36.28 1.48
CA LEU A 227 -30.33 36.44 1.45
C LEU A 227 -30.85 37.64 0.64
N LEU A 228 -30.00 38.58 0.20
CA LEU A 228 -30.47 39.76 -0.57
C LEU A 228 -30.21 39.66 -2.08
N ALA A 229 -29.28 38.81 -2.54
CA ALA A 229 -29.00 38.66 -3.97
C ALA A 229 -30.12 37.92 -4.73
N SER A 230 -30.90 37.07 -4.05
CA SER A 230 -31.99 36.32 -4.68
C SER A 230 -33.28 37.14 -4.89
N CYS A 231 -33.39 38.33 -4.28
CA CYS A 231 -34.55 39.22 -4.43
C CYS A 231 -34.42 40.25 -5.56
N VAL A 232 -33.31 40.30 -6.30
CA VAL A 232 -33.09 41.31 -7.36
C VAL A 232 -33.36 40.77 -8.77
N LYS A 233 -33.85 39.53 -8.93
CA LYS A 233 -34.13 38.97 -10.27
C LYS A 233 -35.44 39.43 -10.92
N ASP A 234 -36.26 40.22 -10.25
CA ASP A 234 -37.42 40.85 -10.88
C ASP A 234 -37.59 42.28 -10.40
N THR A 235 -37.27 43.26 -11.25
CA THR A 235 -38.04 44.51 -11.28
C THR A 235 -37.86 45.24 -12.60
N SER A 236 -39.02 45.43 -13.20
CA SER A 236 -39.32 45.92 -14.53
C SER A 236 -39.03 47.42 -14.71
N ARG A 237 -39.28 47.88 -15.94
CA ARG A 237 -39.13 49.21 -16.57
C ARG A 237 -39.43 50.46 -15.72
N LEU A 238 -39.98 50.33 -14.51
CA LEU A 238 -40.22 51.40 -13.54
C LEU A 238 -38.91 51.94 -12.90
N PHE A 239 -37.90 51.09 -12.69
CA PHE A 239 -36.64 51.46 -12.01
C PHE A 239 -35.77 52.42 -12.86
N LYS A 240 -35.82 52.31 -14.19
CA LYS A 240 -35.07 53.18 -15.12
C LYS A 240 -35.59 54.62 -15.21
N ARG A 241 -36.85 54.88 -14.87
CA ARG A 241 -37.42 56.24 -14.85
C ARG A 241 -37.18 56.97 -13.53
N LEU A 242 -37.01 56.25 -12.42
CA LEU A 242 -36.74 56.85 -11.10
C LEU A 242 -35.25 57.21 -10.89
N MET A 243 -34.33 56.47 -11.52
CA MET A 243 -32.87 56.60 -11.28
C MET A 243 -32.14 57.66 -12.13
N GLY A 244 -32.85 58.47 -12.93
CA GLY A 244 -32.23 59.53 -13.74
C GLY A 244 -31.77 60.77 -12.95
N ARG A 245 -31.99 60.83 -11.64
CA ARG A 245 -31.76 62.04 -10.81
C ARG A 245 -31.05 61.81 -9.46
N MET A 246 -30.49 60.63 -9.19
CA MET A 246 -29.76 60.37 -7.94
C MET A 246 -28.36 59.82 -8.21
N GLN A 247 -27.38 60.36 -7.49
CA GLN A 247 -25.97 59.92 -7.51
C GLN A 247 -25.83 58.42 -7.23
N PRO A 248 -24.80 57.74 -7.77
CA PRO A 248 -24.62 56.30 -7.60
C PRO A 248 -24.36 55.96 -6.13
N LEU A 249 -25.23 55.12 -5.56
CA LEU A 249 -24.97 54.46 -4.28
C LEU A 249 -23.72 53.56 -4.40
N PRO A 250 -22.86 53.50 -3.36
CA PRO A 250 -21.69 52.63 -3.38
C PRO A 250 -22.11 51.15 -3.45
N ARG A 251 -21.47 50.39 -4.35
CA ARG A 251 -21.59 48.92 -4.41
C ARG A 251 -21.11 48.31 -3.10
N VAL A 252 -22.03 47.90 -2.24
CA VAL A 252 -21.71 47.11 -1.03
C VAL A 252 -21.43 45.68 -1.46
N GLY A 253 -20.17 45.35 -1.69
CA GLY A 253 -19.70 43.99 -1.93
C GLY A 253 -19.26 43.30 -0.64
N LEU A 254 -19.40 41.98 -0.56
CA LEU A 254 -18.98 41.13 0.57
C LEU A 254 -17.49 41.32 0.96
N VAL A 255 -16.65 41.72 0.00
CA VAL A 255 -15.22 42.05 0.16
C VAL A 255 -14.99 43.22 1.14
N TYR A 256 -15.97 44.08 1.38
CA TYR A 256 -15.85 45.22 2.30
C TYR A 256 -15.89 44.80 3.79
N TRP A 257 -16.44 43.61 4.08
CA TRP A 257 -16.68 43.16 5.45
C TRP A 257 -15.49 42.36 6.02
N SER A 258 -14.71 41.67 5.18
CA SER A 258 -13.49 40.96 5.60
C SER A 258 -12.44 41.85 6.25
N ALA A 259 -12.48 43.16 5.97
CA ALA A 259 -11.63 44.17 6.56
C ALA A 259 -12.10 44.67 7.96
N ASN A 260 -13.25 44.19 8.48
CA ASN A 260 -13.88 44.76 9.69
C ASN A 260 -14.59 43.71 10.59
N ALA A 261 -13.83 42.74 11.09
CA ALA A 261 -14.32 41.61 11.91
C ALA A 261 -15.10 42.02 13.19
N GLY A 262 -14.88 43.22 13.74
CA GLY A 262 -15.61 43.72 14.91
C GLY A 262 -17.07 44.12 14.63
N ILE A 263 -17.37 44.59 13.41
CA ILE A 263 -18.74 44.88 12.96
C ILE A 263 -19.49 43.55 12.72
N VAL A 264 -18.71 42.58 12.21
CA VAL A 264 -18.88 41.12 12.22
C VAL A 264 -19.70 40.54 13.37
N GLY A 265 -18.98 40.39 14.47
CA GLY A 265 -19.49 39.82 15.71
C GLY A 265 -20.73 40.56 16.22
N LYS A 266 -20.72 41.90 16.24
CA LYS A 266 -21.87 42.68 16.73
C LYS A 266 -23.14 42.44 15.93
N ALA A 267 -23.02 42.28 14.61
CA ALA A 267 -24.16 41.94 13.76
C ALA A 267 -24.66 40.51 14.05
N MET A 268 -23.76 39.55 14.26
CA MET A 268 -24.09 38.17 14.62
C MET A 268 -24.79 38.07 15.97
N ASP A 269 -24.27 38.73 17.00
CA ASP A 269 -24.90 38.79 18.33
C ASP A 269 -26.33 39.29 18.21
N LYS A 270 -26.55 40.33 17.39
CA LYS A 270 -27.89 40.86 17.18
C LYS A 270 -28.82 39.90 16.46
N VAL A 271 -28.32 39.12 15.50
CA VAL A 271 -29.11 38.09 14.81
C VAL A 271 -29.49 36.97 15.80
N ILE A 272 -28.54 36.53 16.63
CA ILE A 272 -28.79 35.52 17.66
C ILE A 272 -29.84 36.01 18.65
N ASP A 273 -29.75 37.26 19.11
CA ASP A 273 -30.77 37.89 19.96
C ASP A 273 -32.17 37.87 19.32
N LEU A 274 -32.24 38.13 18.01
CA LEU A 274 -33.51 38.14 17.27
C LEU A 274 -34.08 36.74 17.09
N ILE A 275 -33.23 35.73 16.91
CA ILE A 275 -33.63 34.31 16.85
C ILE A 275 -34.11 33.84 18.22
N ASN A 276 -33.32 34.07 19.27
CA ASN A 276 -33.66 33.71 20.66
C ASN A 276 -34.92 34.44 21.15
N GLY A 277 -35.11 35.68 20.71
CA GLY A 277 -36.32 36.47 20.96
C GLY A 277 -37.52 36.10 20.06
N GLY A 278 -37.40 35.09 19.20
CA GLY A 278 -38.47 34.60 18.33
C GLY A 278 -38.91 35.57 17.21
N LYS A 279 -38.14 36.63 16.96
CA LYS A 279 -38.46 37.67 15.95
C LYS A 279 -38.04 37.26 14.54
N ILE A 280 -37.07 36.36 14.43
CA ILE A 280 -36.66 35.72 13.18
C ILE A 280 -36.71 34.21 13.42
N SER A 281 -37.38 33.48 12.54
CA SER A 281 -37.44 32.02 12.57
C SER A 281 -36.46 31.43 11.55
N SER A 282 -36.10 30.15 11.75
CA SER A 282 -35.33 29.39 10.77
C SER A 282 -36.01 29.36 9.39
N ILE A 283 -35.21 29.19 8.32
CA ILE A 283 -35.70 29.08 6.95
C ILE A 283 -36.60 27.85 6.85
N GLN A 284 -37.87 28.07 6.49
CA GLN A 284 -38.91 27.01 6.46
C GLN A 284 -38.64 25.91 5.42
N SER A 285 -37.84 26.19 4.38
CA SER A 285 -37.44 25.22 3.36
C SER A 285 -35.93 24.97 3.46
N THR A 286 -35.55 24.03 4.31
CA THR A 286 -34.17 23.54 4.41
C THR A 286 -34.14 22.09 3.98
N GLN A 287 -33.36 21.76 2.95
CA GLN A 287 -33.12 20.37 2.57
C GLN A 287 -31.77 19.94 3.14
N SER A 288 -31.80 18.93 4.00
CA SER A 288 -30.60 18.31 4.54
C SER A 288 -30.22 17.08 3.71
N LEU A 289 -28.93 16.95 3.39
CA LEU A 289 -28.35 15.82 2.68
C LEU A 289 -27.10 15.35 3.42
N SER A 290 -26.79 14.06 3.36
CA SER A 290 -25.50 13.57 3.84
C SER A 290 -24.36 14.20 3.01
N ILE A 291 -23.20 14.42 3.64
CA ILE A 291 -21.97 14.83 2.95
C ILE A 291 -21.57 13.87 1.82
N SER A 292 -21.99 12.59 1.90
CA SER A 292 -21.89 11.60 0.82
C SER A 292 -22.58 12.02 -0.48
N GLN A 293 -23.60 12.89 -0.39
CA GLN A 293 -24.42 13.37 -1.50
C GLN A 293 -24.04 14.79 -1.94
N ILE A 294 -22.80 15.22 -1.68
CA ILE A 294 -22.34 16.58 -2.01
C ILE A 294 -22.54 16.95 -3.48
N GLU A 295 -22.35 16.01 -4.41
CA GLU A 295 -22.62 16.26 -5.82
C GLU A 295 -24.10 16.55 -6.08
N THR A 296 -24.99 15.78 -5.45
CA THR A 296 -26.44 16.00 -5.52
C THR A 296 -26.79 17.38 -4.97
N ALA A 297 -26.23 17.78 -3.83
CA ALA A 297 -26.46 19.09 -3.23
C ALA A 297 -26.07 20.24 -4.17
N PHE A 298 -24.91 20.15 -4.81
CA PHE A 298 -24.46 21.15 -5.80
C PHE A 298 -25.38 21.18 -7.03
N ARG A 299 -25.83 20.02 -7.54
CA ARG A 299 -26.77 19.94 -8.66
C ARG A 299 -28.15 20.51 -8.34
N LEU A 300 -28.60 20.37 -7.10
CA LEU A 300 -29.87 20.93 -6.63
C LEU A 300 -29.83 22.46 -6.62
N VAL A 301 -28.78 23.02 -6.05
CA VAL A 301 -28.56 24.47 -6.04
C VAL A 301 -28.34 25.00 -7.47
N SER A 302 -27.63 24.29 -8.33
CA SER A 302 -27.42 24.71 -9.73
C SER A 302 -28.72 24.75 -10.54
N LYS A 303 -29.72 23.93 -10.18
CA LYS A 303 -31.05 23.92 -10.81
C LYS A 303 -31.99 25.01 -10.27
N GLY A 304 -31.52 25.87 -9.37
CA GLY A 304 -32.31 26.96 -8.80
C GLY A 304 -33.33 26.50 -7.77
N GLN A 305 -33.04 25.42 -7.04
CA GLN A 305 -33.90 24.98 -5.93
C GLN A 305 -34.17 26.13 -4.94
N THR A 306 -35.41 26.21 -4.47
CA THR A 306 -35.86 27.18 -3.46
C THR A 306 -35.57 26.67 -2.05
N GLY A 307 -34.89 27.48 -1.24
CA GLY A 307 -34.51 27.14 0.14
C GLY A 307 -33.00 26.91 0.32
N GLN A 308 -32.60 26.61 1.55
CA GLN A 308 -31.20 26.34 1.90
C GLN A 308 -30.90 24.84 1.72
N VAL A 309 -29.78 24.51 1.09
CA VAL A 309 -29.25 23.14 1.06
C VAL A 309 -28.13 23.02 2.09
N VAL A 310 -28.27 22.06 2.99
CA VAL A 310 -27.33 21.79 4.08
C VAL A 310 -26.77 20.38 3.92
N LEU A 311 -25.47 20.25 4.11
CA LEU A 311 -24.75 18.99 4.13
C LEU A 311 -24.45 18.60 5.58
N GLU A 312 -24.96 17.45 6.00
CA GLU A 312 -24.70 16.85 7.31
C GLU A 312 -23.49 15.91 7.25
N VAL A 313 -22.60 16.08 8.23
CA VAL A 313 -21.39 15.27 8.38
C VAL A 313 -21.64 14.24 9.47
N ASN A 314 -22.00 13.03 9.03
CA ASN A 314 -22.23 11.90 9.92
C ASN A 314 -20.97 11.03 10.02
N ASP A 315 -20.70 10.53 11.22
CA ASP A 315 -19.65 9.52 11.41
C ASP A 315 -19.99 8.29 10.55
N GLY A 316 -19.00 7.80 9.81
CA GLY A 316 -19.22 6.67 8.92
C GLY A 316 -19.62 7.03 7.48
N ALA A 317 -19.94 8.30 7.19
CA ALA A 317 -20.39 8.75 5.87
C ALA A 317 -19.37 8.39 4.78
N ILE A 318 -19.83 7.76 3.70
CA ILE A 318 -18.95 7.31 2.61
C ILE A 318 -18.75 8.47 1.63
N VAL A 319 -17.50 8.83 1.36
CA VAL A 319 -17.15 9.89 0.39
C VAL A 319 -16.08 9.42 -0.58
N ARG A 320 -16.06 10.02 -1.76
CA ARG A 320 -15.01 9.80 -2.75
C ARG A 320 -13.79 10.65 -2.41
N ALA A 321 -12.70 10.02 -2.00
CA ALA A 321 -11.45 10.69 -1.63
C ALA A 321 -10.27 10.20 -2.48
N THR A 322 -9.23 11.02 -2.66
CA THR A 322 -7.98 10.56 -3.27
C THR A 322 -7.29 9.57 -2.36
N VAL A 323 -6.57 8.64 -2.95
CA VAL A 323 -5.68 7.75 -2.19
C VAL A 323 -4.60 8.59 -1.49
N PRO A 324 -4.31 8.35 -0.19
CA PRO A 324 -3.31 9.12 0.53
C PRO A 324 -1.95 9.11 -0.17
N LYS A 325 -1.26 10.24 -0.14
CA LYS A 325 0.15 10.27 -0.55
C LYS A 325 0.95 9.44 0.45
N PRO A 326 1.76 8.47 -0.01
CA PRO A 326 2.58 7.70 0.90
C PRO A 326 3.63 8.59 1.55
N THR A 327 3.95 8.30 2.82
CA THR A 327 5.09 8.92 3.50
C THR A 327 6.37 8.58 2.76
N GLU A 328 7.24 9.57 2.56
CA GLU A 328 8.52 9.35 1.92
C GLU A 328 9.42 8.44 2.77
N LEU A 329 10.07 7.48 2.11
CA LEU A 329 11.01 6.59 2.76
C LEU A 329 12.23 7.38 3.24
N THR A 330 12.54 7.28 4.53
CA THR A 330 13.74 7.89 5.11
C THR A 330 14.89 6.89 5.08
N ILE A 331 15.88 7.13 4.23
CA ILE A 331 17.15 6.40 4.20
C ILE A 331 18.19 7.20 4.99
N MET A 332 18.80 6.58 6.00
CA MET A 332 19.73 7.24 6.90
C MET A 332 21.06 7.52 6.22
N ALA A 333 21.50 8.77 6.25
CA ALA A 333 22.77 9.18 5.65
C ALA A 333 23.98 8.64 6.45
N ASP A 334 23.85 8.51 7.76
CA ASP A 334 24.84 7.97 8.70
C ASP A 334 24.75 6.44 8.86
N ALA A 335 24.40 5.74 7.78
CA ALA A 335 24.30 4.29 7.72
C ALA A 335 24.96 3.72 6.48
N ALA A 336 25.35 2.44 6.56
CA ALA A 336 25.80 1.64 5.45
C ALA A 336 24.72 0.66 4.96
N TYR A 337 24.69 0.45 3.65
CA TYR A 337 23.77 -0.48 2.99
C TYR A 337 24.57 -1.52 2.21
N VAL A 338 24.32 -2.80 2.47
CA VAL A 338 25.04 -3.92 1.84
C VAL A 338 24.19 -4.55 0.74
N ILE A 339 24.70 -4.57 -0.48
CA ILE A 339 23.99 -5.05 -1.68
C ILE A 339 24.84 -6.17 -2.29
N PRO A 340 24.72 -7.42 -1.83
CA PRO A 340 25.35 -8.52 -2.54
C PRO A 340 24.68 -8.71 -3.90
N GLY A 341 25.48 -8.81 -4.95
CA GLY A 341 25.05 -8.68 -6.35
C GLY A 341 24.93 -7.23 -6.85
N GLY A 342 25.44 -6.24 -6.10
CA GLY A 342 25.24 -4.80 -6.37
C GLY A 342 25.81 -4.24 -7.68
N LEU A 343 26.68 -4.99 -8.37
CA LEU A 343 27.20 -4.66 -9.72
C LEU A 343 26.57 -5.56 -10.82
N GLY A 344 25.34 -6.02 -10.60
CA GLY A 344 24.51 -6.68 -11.62
C GLY A 344 23.39 -5.76 -12.10
N SER A 345 22.70 -6.12 -13.18
CA SER A 345 21.72 -5.24 -13.85
C SER A 345 20.65 -4.62 -12.94
N LEU A 346 20.18 -5.34 -11.91
CA LEU A 346 19.25 -4.84 -10.89
C LEU A 346 19.99 -4.19 -9.72
N GLY A 347 21.10 -4.78 -9.27
CA GLY A 347 21.90 -4.30 -8.15
C GLY A 347 22.42 -2.88 -8.35
N GLU A 348 22.85 -2.52 -9.57
CA GLU A 348 23.35 -1.18 -9.88
C GLU A 348 22.24 -0.15 -9.74
N LYS A 349 21.03 -0.47 -10.24
CA LYS A 349 19.86 0.40 -10.11
C LYS A 349 19.42 0.55 -8.67
N ILE A 350 19.55 -0.49 -7.85
CA ILE A 350 19.32 -0.42 -6.40
C ILE A 350 20.34 0.50 -5.74
N CYS A 351 21.61 0.43 -6.12
CA CYS A 351 22.65 1.32 -5.59
C CYS A 351 22.34 2.79 -5.92
N VAL A 352 22.00 3.10 -7.18
CA VAL A 352 21.61 4.46 -7.59
C VAL A 352 20.35 4.91 -6.85
N TRP A 353 19.35 4.03 -6.74
CA TRP A 353 18.10 4.33 -6.04
C TRP A 353 18.34 4.63 -4.55
N LEU A 354 19.14 3.82 -3.85
CA LEU A 354 19.51 4.06 -2.45
C LEU A 354 20.22 5.41 -2.28
N ALA A 355 21.16 5.74 -3.17
CA ALA A 355 21.87 7.00 -3.15
C ALA A 355 20.91 8.19 -3.34
N ALA A 356 20.00 8.08 -4.30
CA ALA A 356 18.97 9.09 -4.56
C ALA A 356 18.01 9.30 -3.38
N HIS A 357 17.81 8.28 -2.54
CA HIS A 357 16.96 8.36 -1.34
C HIS A 357 17.73 8.79 -0.08
N GLY A 358 19.06 8.97 -0.16
CA GLY A 358 19.86 9.57 0.92
C GLY A 358 21.03 8.72 1.43
N ALA A 359 21.17 7.47 0.99
CA ALA A 359 22.26 6.60 1.44
C ALA A 359 23.63 7.19 1.05
N LYS A 360 24.56 7.28 2.01
CA LYS A 360 25.93 7.79 1.76
C LYS A 360 26.99 6.71 1.64
N HIS A 361 26.73 5.51 2.17
CA HIS A 361 27.68 4.40 2.15
C HIS A 361 27.03 3.14 1.59
N ILE A 362 27.42 2.76 0.37
CA ILE A 362 26.84 1.62 -0.35
C ILE A 362 27.94 0.58 -0.57
N VAL A 363 27.75 -0.62 -0.03
CA VAL A 363 28.70 -1.74 -0.12
C VAL A 363 28.17 -2.77 -1.12
N ALA A 364 28.67 -2.74 -2.34
CA ALA A 364 28.30 -3.69 -3.39
C ALA A 364 29.23 -4.91 -3.38
N LEU A 365 28.74 -6.06 -2.93
CA LEU A 365 29.52 -7.30 -2.91
C LEU A 365 29.38 -8.05 -4.23
N ASN A 366 30.52 -8.43 -4.84
CA ASN A 366 30.54 -9.24 -6.05
C ASN A 366 31.86 -10.01 -6.20
N ARG A 367 31.80 -11.17 -6.86
CA ARG A 367 32.98 -12.05 -7.08
C ARG A 367 34.14 -11.32 -7.78
N GLY A 368 33.83 -10.54 -8.81
CA GLY A 368 34.83 -9.87 -9.64
C GLY A 368 35.43 -8.59 -9.04
N GLY A 369 34.88 -8.03 -7.96
CA GLY A 369 35.34 -6.75 -7.40
C GLY A 369 35.50 -5.66 -8.47
N THR A 370 36.74 -5.19 -8.66
CA THR A 370 37.13 -4.15 -9.63
C THR A 370 37.41 -4.64 -11.05
N THR A 371 37.38 -5.95 -11.31
CA THR A 371 37.87 -6.54 -12.57
C THR A 371 36.83 -6.63 -13.69
N ARG A 372 35.53 -6.45 -13.38
CA ARG A 372 34.43 -6.51 -14.36
C ARG A 372 33.97 -5.10 -14.73
N TYR A 373 33.87 -4.81 -16.03
CA TYR A 373 33.32 -3.58 -16.62
C TYR A 373 33.84 -2.27 -16.00
N ALA A 374 35.16 -2.03 -16.13
CA ALA A 374 35.78 -0.82 -15.57
C ALA A 374 35.06 0.49 -15.98
N GLN A 375 34.51 0.57 -17.19
CA GLN A 375 33.75 1.74 -17.66
C GLN A 375 32.36 1.85 -17.03
N ASP A 376 31.57 0.77 -16.99
CA ASP A 376 30.23 0.79 -16.38
C ASP A 376 30.30 1.10 -14.89
N VAL A 377 31.33 0.60 -14.22
CA VAL A 377 31.60 0.88 -12.80
C VAL A 377 31.96 2.34 -12.57
N VAL A 378 32.78 2.95 -13.42
CA VAL A 378 33.09 4.39 -13.33
C VAL A 378 31.83 5.23 -13.56
N ALA A 379 30.98 4.83 -14.51
CA ALA A 379 29.69 5.50 -14.74
C ALA A 379 28.77 5.38 -13.52
N LEU A 380 28.72 4.21 -12.87
CA LEU A 380 27.96 3.99 -11.65
C LEU A 380 28.50 4.82 -10.47
N GLU A 381 29.82 4.84 -10.26
CA GLU A 381 30.46 5.66 -9.22
C GLU A 381 30.13 7.15 -9.43
N ALA A 382 30.28 7.65 -10.66
CA ALA A 382 29.93 9.02 -11.00
C ALA A 382 28.43 9.33 -10.78
N GLU A 383 27.53 8.37 -11.02
CA GLU A 383 26.10 8.54 -10.77
C GLU A 383 25.79 8.60 -9.26
N LEU A 384 26.43 7.75 -8.45
CA LEU A 384 26.28 7.76 -7.00
C LEU A 384 26.86 9.05 -6.38
N GLU A 385 27.99 9.55 -6.92
CA GLU A 385 28.62 10.79 -6.48
C GLU A 385 27.72 12.01 -6.68
N LYS A 386 26.86 12.04 -7.72
CA LYS A 386 25.85 13.11 -7.90
C LYS A 386 24.89 13.23 -6.72
N HIS A 387 24.67 12.13 -5.99
CA HIS A 387 23.84 12.08 -4.79
C HIS A 387 24.68 12.15 -3.50
N GLY A 388 25.99 12.38 -3.61
CA GLY A 388 26.94 12.43 -2.50
C GLY A 388 27.17 11.07 -1.83
N ALA A 389 26.92 9.96 -2.55
CA ALA A 389 27.11 8.61 -2.04
C ALA A 389 28.45 8.03 -2.47
N LYS A 390 29.06 7.22 -1.61
CA LYS A 390 30.29 6.49 -1.91
C LYS A 390 30.01 5.00 -2.09
N LEU A 391 30.51 4.46 -3.20
CA LEU A 391 30.43 3.04 -3.52
C LEU A 391 31.68 2.29 -3.04
N TYR A 392 31.49 1.28 -2.20
CA TYR A 392 32.50 0.35 -1.73
C TYR A 392 32.31 -1.00 -2.41
N ARG A 393 33.36 -1.53 -3.03
CA ARG A 393 33.24 -2.72 -3.91
C ARG A 393 34.27 -3.81 -3.58
N PRO A 394 34.30 -4.33 -2.35
CA PRO A 394 35.22 -5.40 -2.02
C PRO A 394 34.91 -6.64 -2.89
N ALA A 395 35.93 -7.20 -3.53
CA ALA A 395 35.82 -8.49 -4.21
C ALA A 395 35.40 -9.54 -3.17
N CYS A 396 34.22 -10.11 -3.33
CA CYS A 396 33.62 -11.01 -2.35
C CYS A 396 32.68 -11.99 -3.05
N ASP A 397 33.03 -13.28 -3.03
CA ASP A 397 32.05 -14.33 -3.28
C ASP A 397 31.22 -14.51 -2.01
N VAL A 398 29.92 -14.27 -2.08
CA VAL A 398 29.02 -14.39 -0.92
C VAL A 398 28.92 -15.82 -0.41
N THR A 399 29.29 -16.81 -1.23
CA THR A 399 29.30 -18.23 -0.85
C THR A 399 30.55 -18.62 -0.05
N ASP A 400 31.56 -17.75 0.02
CA ASP A 400 32.75 -17.87 0.87
C ASP A 400 32.49 -17.15 2.20
N GLU A 401 32.14 -17.93 3.22
CA GLU A 401 31.83 -17.42 4.55
C GLU A 401 32.99 -16.62 5.17
N ALA A 402 34.23 -17.11 5.03
CA ALA A 402 35.39 -16.45 5.61
C ALA A 402 35.63 -15.09 4.96
N ARG A 403 35.48 -15.01 3.63
CA ARG A 403 35.59 -13.74 2.91
C ARG A 403 34.49 -12.76 3.29
N VAL A 404 33.25 -13.22 3.43
CA VAL A 404 32.12 -12.36 3.87
C VAL A 404 32.39 -11.81 5.28
N ARG A 405 32.84 -12.63 6.23
CA ARG A 405 33.20 -12.18 7.59
C ARG A 405 34.34 -11.16 7.58
N GLN A 406 35.35 -11.35 6.73
CA GLN A 406 36.44 -10.38 6.58
C GLN A 406 35.93 -9.02 6.10
N VAL A 407 35.03 -9.01 5.11
CA VAL A 407 34.42 -7.77 4.60
C VAL A 407 33.54 -7.11 5.66
N ALA A 408 32.74 -7.88 6.40
CA ALA A 408 31.91 -7.35 7.48
C ALA A 408 32.74 -6.72 8.59
N THR A 409 33.83 -7.37 8.99
CA THR A 409 34.79 -6.82 9.99
C THR A 409 35.40 -5.51 9.51
N TRP A 410 35.79 -5.42 8.23
CA TRP A 410 36.28 -4.19 7.65
C TRP A 410 35.21 -3.09 7.63
N CYS A 411 33.97 -3.40 7.26
CA CYS A 411 32.87 -2.44 7.27
C CYS A 411 32.62 -1.89 8.68
N ALA A 412 32.55 -2.75 9.69
CA ALA A 412 32.36 -2.35 11.09
C ALA A 412 33.46 -1.41 11.62
N ALA A 413 34.69 -1.55 11.11
CA ALA A 413 35.81 -0.70 11.52
C ALA A 413 35.92 0.62 10.75
N ASN A 414 35.31 0.74 9.56
CA ASN A 414 35.57 1.86 8.63
C ASN A 414 34.32 2.63 8.20
N LEU A 415 33.13 2.07 8.40
CA LEU A 415 31.85 2.63 7.95
C LEU A 415 30.89 2.84 9.13
N PRO A 416 29.88 3.70 8.98
CA PRO A 416 28.76 3.71 9.90
C PRO A 416 28.03 2.36 9.93
N PRO A 417 27.17 2.14 10.94
CA PRO A 417 26.44 0.89 11.09
C PRO A 417 25.67 0.45 9.85
N VAL A 418 25.65 -0.86 9.63
CA VAL A 418 24.85 -1.44 8.54
C VAL A 418 23.38 -1.49 8.98
N ARG A 419 22.53 -0.70 8.29
CA ARG A 419 21.08 -0.66 8.56
C ARG A 419 20.25 -1.42 7.53
N GLY A 420 20.81 -1.73 6.36
CA GLY A 420 20.08 -2.42 5.30
C GLY A 420 20.91 -3.45 4.55
N ILE A 421 20.30 -4.60 4.28
CA ILE A 421 20.82 -5.63 3.37
C ILE A 421 19.80 -5.83 2.25
N ILE A 422 20.22 -5.67 0.99
CA ILE A 422 19.39 -6.00 -0.17
C ILE A 422 20.07 -7.12 -0.95
N GLN A 423 19.67 -8.36 -0.66
CA GLN A 423 20.27 -9.56 -1.22
C GLN A 423 19.80 -9.79 -2.65
N SER A 424 20.60 -9.32 -3.61
CA SER A 424 20.37 -9.44 -5.06
C SER A 424 21.26 -10.49 -5.74
N ALA A 425 22.13 -11.18 -4.98
CA ALA A 425 23.07 -12.13 -5.56
C ALA A 425 22.34 -13.34 -6.17
N GLY A 426 22.70 -13.66 -7.41
CA GLY A 426 22.15 -14.79 -8.15
C GLY A 426 23.07 -15.25 -9.26
N SER A 427 22.94 -16.52 -9.64
CA SER A 427 23.63 -17.11 -10.78
C SER A 427 22.65 -17.99 -11.56
N PHE A 428 22.77 -17.96 -12.89
CA PHE A 428 21.87 -18.66 -13.80
C PHE A 428 22.67 -19.70 -14.60
N VAL A 429 22.26 -20.96 -14.54
CA VAL A 429 22.88 -22.09 -15.26
C VAL A 429 21.77 -22.95 -15.85
N ASP A 430 20.95 -22.32 -16.70
CA ASP A 430 19.71 -22.94 -17.18
C ASP A 430 20.00 -24.24 -17.95
N LYS A 431 19.46 -25.34 -17.41
CA LYS A 431 19.51 -26.69 -17.95
C LYS A 431 18.29 -27.43 -17.41
N VAL A 432 17.64 -28.23 -18.26
CA VAL A 432 16.65 -29.20 -17.76
C VAL A 432 17.31 -30.15 -16.76
N LEU A 433 16.54 -30.65 -15.80
CA LEU A 433 17.04 -31.44 -14.67
C LEU A 433 17.84 -32.67 -15.13
N GLU A 434 17.39 -33.34 -16.19
CA GLU A 434 18.08 -34.50 -16.78
C GLU A 434 19.53 -34.19 -17.20
N ASN A 435 19.79 -32.96 -17.61
CA ASN A 435 21.12 -32.49 -18.04
C ASN A 435 21.85 -31.66 -16.96
N MET A 436 21.28 -31.55 -15.76
CA MET A 436 21.83 -30.73 -14.68
C MET A 436 22.73 -31.57 -13.77
N THR A 437 24.04 -31.37 -13.88
CA THR A 437 25.00 -31.97 -12.93
C THR A 437 24.86 -31.33 -11.54
N GLY A 438 25.30 -32.05 -10.50
CA GLY A 438 25.32 -31.49 -9.14
C GLY A 438 26.17 -30.21 -9.02
N HIS A 439 27.22 -30.06 -9.84
CA HIS A 439 28.00 -28.83 -9.92
C HIS A 439 27.14 -27.65 -10.44
N ASN A 440 26.44 -27.84 -11.55
CA ASN A 440 25.57 -26.82 -12.13
C ASN A 440 24.45 -26.44 -11.15
N PHE A 441 23.88 -27.44 -10.48
CA PHE A 441 22.86 -27.23 -9.46
C PHE A 441 23.38 -26.36 -8.31
N ASN A 442 24.51 -26.72 -7.73
CA ASN A 442 25.11 -25.98 -6.62
C ASN A 442 25.55 -24.57 -7.03
N GLN A 443 26.07 -24.38 -8.25
CA GLN A 443 26.45 -23.06 -8.76
C GLN A 443 25.26 -22.07 -8.77
N GLY A 444 24.05 -22.56 -9.05
CA GLY A 444 22.84 -21.75 -9.04
C GLY A 444 22.20 -21.56 -7.65
N VAL A 445 22.26 -22.58 -6.80
CA VAL A 445 21.64 -22.56 -5.46
C VAL A 445 22.47 -21.74 -4.46
N ARG A 446 23.79 -21.95 -4.42
CA ARG A 446 24.66 -21.43 -3.35
C ARG A 446 24.60 -19.91 -3.17
N PRO A 447 24.57 -19.07 -4.23
CA PRO A 447 24.48 -17.62 -4.05
C PRO A 447 23.23 -17.16 -3.28
N LYS A 448 22.10 -17.86 -3.46
CA LYS A 448 20.83 -17.55 -2.79
C LYS A 448 20.68 -18.25 -1.44
N ARG A 449 21.29 -19.42 -1.26
CA ARG A 449 21.24 -20.19 -0.02
C ARG A 449 22.38 -19.80 0.92
N ASP A 450 23.60 -20.23 0.60
CA ASP A 450 24.80 -19.95 1.40
C ASP A 450 25.06 -18.44 1.47
N GLY A 451 24.92 -17.74 0.35
CA GLY A 451 25.14 -16.30 0.29
C GLY A 451 24.20 -15.49 1.17
N THR A 452 22.93 -15.88 1.26
CA THR A 452 21.97 -15.23 2.17
C THR A 452 22.35 -15.47 3.63
N LEU A 453 22.67 -16.72 3.99
CA LEU A 453 23.08 -17.07 5.36
C LEU A 453 24.37 -16.37 5.77
N ASN A 454 25.39 -16.43 4.94
CA ASN A 454 26.71 -15.85 5.22
C ASN A 454 26.62 -14.34 5.40
N VAL A 455 25.92 -13.64 4.50
CA VAL A 455 25.76 -12.19 4.57
C VAL A 455 24.94 -11.81 5.80
N TYR A 456 23.78 -12.44 6.03
CA TYR A 456 22.98 -12.12 7.20
C TYR A 456 23.75 -12.37 8.50
N ASN A 457 24.36 -13.54 8.66
CA ASN A 457 25.09 -13.87 9.89
C ASN A 457 26.31 -12.98 10.15
N ALA A 458 26.93 -12.41 9.10
CA ALA A 458 28.08 -11.53 9.24
C ALA A 458 27.71 -10.06 9.52
N PHE A 459 26.54 -9.61 9.05
CA PHE A 459 26.11 -8.21 9.15
C PHE A 459 24.93 -7.98 10.11
N ALA A 460 24.32 -9.04 10.65
CA ALA A 460 23.26 -8.93 11.65
C ALA A 460 23.76 -8.20 12.90
N SER A 461 22.98 -7.21 13.35
CA SER A 461 23.20 -6.43 14.55
C SER A 461 21.89 -5.79 15.00
N ASP A 462 21.85 -5.23 16.21
CA ASP A 462 20.67 -4.53 16.74
C ASP A 462 20.30 -3.26 15.94
N GLN A 463 21.21 -2.78 15.10
CA GLN A 463 21.00 -1.60 14.24
C GLN A 463 20.53 -1.97 12.83
N LEU A 464 20.46 -3.26 12.50
CA LEU A 464 19.98 -3.71 11.20
C LEU A 464 18.44 -3.56 11.13
N GLU A 465 17.97 -2.65 10.28
CA GLU A 465 16.55 -2.30 10.17
C GLU A 465 15.84 -3.06 9.03
N HIS A 466 16.55 -3.37 7.95
CA HIS A 466 15.92 -3.94 6.75
C HIS A 466 16.77 -5.07 6.15
N VAL A 467 16.10 -6.18 5.83
CA VAL A 467 16.64 -7.27 5.02
C VAL A 467 15.66 -7.57 3.90
N VAL A 468 15.99 -7.13 2.69
CA VAL A 468 15.21 -7.39 1.49
C VAL A 468 15.85 -8.54 0.73
N LEU A 469 15.10 -9.64 0.57
CA LEU A 469 15.53 -10.84 -0.13
C LEU A 469 14.96 -10.82 -1.54
N LEU A 470 15.79 -10.53 -2.55
CA LEU A 470 15.35 -10.57 -3.94
C LEU A 470 15.37 -12.02 -4.44
N SER A 471 14.24 -12.68 -4.24
CA SER A 471 13.89 -13.99 -4.77
C SER A 471 13.41 -13.84 -6.23
N SER A 472 12.45 -14.67 -6.67
CA SER A 472 11.83 -14.53 -7.99
C SER A 472 10.47 -15.22 -8.02
N ALA A 473 9.56 -14.68 -8.83
CA ALA A 473 8.31 -15.36 -9.19
C ALA A 473 8.57 -16.77 -9.74
N ALA A 474 9.72 -17.04 -10.36
CA ALA A 474 10.08 -18.37 -10.82
C ALA A 474 10.06 -19.42 -9.69
N GLY A 475 10.50 -19.07 -8.47
CA GLY A 475 10.44 -19.97 -7.30
C GLY A 475 9.00 -20.29 -6.84
N VAL A 476 8.03 -19.47 -7.23
CA VAL A 476 6.60 -19.65 -6.97
C VAL A 476 5.91 -20.38 -8.11
N LEU A 477 6.14 -19.94 -9.34
CA LEU A 477 5.50 -20.45 -10.54
C LEU A 477 6.04 -21.80 -11.01
N GLY A 478 7.33 -22.09 -10.76
CA GLY A 478 8.02 -23.16 -11.47
C GLY A 478 8.45 -22.70 -12.87
N SER A 479 9.73 -22.84 -13.19
CA SER A 479 10.29 -22.48 -14.50
C SER A 479 11.11 -23.64 -15.03
N LYS A 480 10.75 -24.16 -16.22
CA LYS A 480 11.45 -25.31 -16.83
C LYS A 480 12.89 -24.89 -17.13
N GLY A 481 13.84 -25.78 -16.86
CA GLY A 481 15.27 -25.56 -17.01
C GLY A 481 15.93 -24.81 -15.84
N GLN A 482 15.18 -24.48 -14.78
CA GLN A 482 15.63 -23.60 -13.71
C GLN A 482 15.51 -24.22 -12.31
N THR A 483 15.63 -25.55 -12.20
CA THR A 483 15.52 -26.27 -10.92
C THR A 483 16.43 -25.70 -9.84
N HIS A 484 17.70 -25.40 -10.15
CA HIS A 484 18.63 -24.77 -9.21
C HIS A 484 18.17 -23.39 -8.74
N TYR A 485 17.63 -22.56 -9.65
CA TYR A 485 17.28 -21.17 -9.38
C TYR A 485 16.03 -21.12 -8.52
N ASN A 486 15.03 -21.93 -8.86
CA ASN A 486 13.79 -22.06 -8.11
C ASN A 486 14.02 -22.60 -6.70
N THR A 487 14.92 -23.58 -6.56
CA THR A 487 15.34 -24.09 -5.25
C THR A 487 15.96 -22.97 -4.39
N GLY A 488 16.89 -22.19 -4.94
CA GLY A 488 17.52 -21.07 -4.20
C GLY A 488 16.54 -19.94 -3.88
N ASN A 489 15.61 -19.62 -4.78
CA ASN A 489 14.56 -18.62 -4.56
C ASN A 489 13.59 -19.05 -3.45
N ALA A 490 13.23 -20.34 -3.41
CA ALA A 490 12.36 -20.89 -2.38
C ALA A 490 13.06 -20.96 -1.01
N PHE A 491 14.39 -21.19 -0.99
CA PHE A 491 15.18 -21.01 0.23
C PHE A 491 15.03 -19.60 0.79
N GLN A 492 15.24 -18.56 -0.03
CA GLN A 492 15.13 -17.16 0.43
C GLN A 492 13.72 -16.82 0.92
N ALA A 493 12.69 -17.38 0.26
CA ALA A 493 11.31 -17.24 0.68
C ALA A 493 11.10 -17.82 2.09
N GLY A 494 11.60 -19.03 2.34
CA GLY A 494 11.50 -19.67 3.66
C GLY A 494 12.39 -19.04 4.73
N PHE A 495 13.58 -18.56 4.36
CA PHE A 495 14.47 -17.84 5.27
C PHE A 495 13.81 -16.54 5.78
N GLY A 496 13.14 -15.80 4.90
CA GLY A 496 12.37 -14.61 5.29
C GLY A 496 11.25 -14.94 6.28
N LEU A 497 10.44 -15.98 5.98
CA LEU A 497 9.35 -16.41 6.88
C LEU A 497 9.86 -16.86 8.24
N GLN A 498 10.93 -17.67 8.26
CA GLN A 498 11.56 -18.11 9.49
C GLN A 498 12.02 -16.93 10.33
N LYS A 499 12.67 -15.93 9.71
CA LYS A 499 13.16 -14.75 10.42
C LYS A 499 12.03 -13.88 10.97
N VAL A 500 10.92 -13.75 10.26
CA VAL A 500 9.74 -13.05 10.78
C VAL A 500 9.12 -13.81 11.97
N ALA A 501 9.06 -15.14 11.93
CA ALA A 501 8.60 -15.93 13.07
C ALA A 501 9.53 -15.78 14.29
N GLU A 502 10.85 -15.78 14.06
CA GLU A 502 11.85 -15.50 15.10
C GLU A 502 11.71 -14.09 15.67
N GLN A 503 11.33 -13.09 14.87
CA GLN A 503 11.11 -11.71 15.35
C GLN A 503 10.01 -11.61 16.40
N VAL A 504 8.89 -12.28 16.16
CA VAL A 504 7.75 -12.31 17.10
C VAL A 504 8.17 -12.85 18.47
N THR A 505 9.15 -13.76 18.52
CA THR A 505 9.60 -14.42 19.75
C THR A 505 10.80 -13.75 20.41
N SER A 506 11.69 -13.14 19.62
CA SER A 506 12.97 -12.58 20.08
C SER A 506 12.98 -11.05 20.25
N GLY A 507 11.99 -10.34 19.71
CA GLY A 507 11.95 -8.87 19.73
C GLY A 507 12.93 -8.20 18.76
N LEU A 508 13.47 -8.94 17.79
CA LEU A 508 14.33 -8.40 16.73
C LEU A 508 13.62 -7.27 15.95
N ASN A 509 14.23 -6.09 15.89
CA ASN A 509 13.67 -4.90 15.24
C ASN A 509 13.89 -4.82 13.72
N THR A 510 14.67 -5.75 13.15
CA THR A 510 14.86 -5.83 11.70
C THR A 510 13.51 -6.02 11.01
N HIS A 511 13.38 -5.71 9.72
CA HIS A 511 12.22 -6.07 8.92
C HIS A 511 12.66 -6.91 7.74
N PHE A 512 12.09 -8.12 7.61
CA PHE A 512 12.40 -9.03 6.51
C PHE A 512 11.28 -9.01 5.48
N THR A 513 11.66 -8.80 4.23
CA THR A 513 10.72 -8.88 3.11
C THR A 513 11.31 -9.68 1.97
N GLY A 514 10.62 -10.73 1.54
CA GLY A 514 10.93 -11.46 0.32
C GLY A 514 10.24 -10.84 -0.88
N ILE A 515 10.99 -10.25 -1.81
CA ILE A 515 10.45 -9.73 -3.06
C ILE A 515 10.71 -10.74 -4.18
N GLN A 516 9.66 -11.14 -4.88
CA GLN A 516 9.65 -12.20 -5.89
C GLN A 516 9.23 -11.61 -7.24
N PRO A 517 10.12 -10.86 -7.91
CA PRO A 517 9.80 -10.29 -9.20
C PRO A 517 9.85 -11.35 -10.29
N ALA A 518 9.01 -11.14 -11.29
CA ALA A 518 9.09 -11.75 -12.61
C ALA A 518 10.29 -11.22 -13.42
N LEU A 519 10.38 -11.64 -14.70
CA LEU A 519 11.41 -11.15 -15.63
C LEU A 519 11.34 -9.63 -15.82
N PHE A 520 12.50 -8.98 -15.83
CA PHE A 520 12.60 -7.52 -16.00
C PHE A 520 12.86 -7.13 -17.45
N THR A 521 12.17 -6.11 -17.96
CA THR A 521 12.49 -5.49 -19.25
C THR A 521 13.85 -4.79 -19.19
N GLY A 522 14.73 -5.07 -20.15
CA GLY A 522 16.07 -4.47 -20.25
C GLY A 522 17.12 -5.06 -19.28
N SER A 523 16.85 -6.21 -18.65
CA SER A 523 17.86 -6.95 -17.88
C SER A 523 18.73 -7.85 -18.75
N ASP A 524 19.87 -8.32 -18.25
CA ASP A 524 20.69 -9.32 -18.95
C ASP A 524 19.87 -10.56 -19.33
N ALA A 525 18.97 -10.99 -18.44
CA ALA A 525 18.05 -12.10 -18.69
C ALA A 525 17.05 -11.83 -19.83
N ASP A 526 16.72 -10.56 -20.08
CA ASP A 526 15.86 -10.07 -21.15
C ASP A 526 16.59 -10.02 -22.50
N VAL A 527 17.83 -9.53 -22.49
CA VAL A 527 18.64 -9.30 -23.69
C VAL A 527 19.14 -10.61 -24.28
N THR A 528 19.49 -11.60 -23.45
CA THR A 528 20.06 -12.87 -23.91
C THR A 528 19.04 -14.02 -24.04
N GLY A 529 17.74 -13.76 -23.82
CA GLY A 529 16.77 -14.79 -23.46
C GLY A 529 15.42 -14.74 -24.18
N ALA A 530 15.36 -14.56 -25.50
CA ALA A 530 14.08 -14.56 -26.24
C ALA A 530 13.22 -15.83 -25.97
N TYR A 531 13.87 -16.98 -25.79
CA TYR A 531 13.22 -18.22 -25.38
C TYR A 531 12.67 -18.17 -23.94
N ARG A 532 13.43 -17.60 -22.99
CA ARG A 532 13.00 -17.42 -21.59
C ARG A 532 11.74 -16.56 -21.50
N LYS A 533 11.68 -15.45 -22.25
CA LYS A 533 10.48 -14.57 -22.28
C LYS A 533 9.24 -15.35 -22.74
N LYS A 534 9.34 -16.07 -23.85
CA LYS A 534 8.23 -16.86 -24.39
C LYS A 534 7.78 -17.96 -23.44
N MET A 535 8.73 -18.67 -22.82
CA MET A 535 8.42 -19.73 -21.85
C MET A 535 7.75 -19.17 -20.59
N PHE A 536 8.29 -18.07 -20.03
CA PHE A 536 7.76 -17.47 -18.81
C PHE A 536 6.37 -16.86 -19.02
N HIS A 537 6.11 -16.24 -20.18
CA HIS A 537 4.78 -15.77 -20.56
C HIS A 537 3.74 -16.89 -20.65
N ARG A 538 4.13 -18.06 -21.19
CA ARG A 538 3.24 -19.25 -21.24
C ARG A 538 2.95 -19.85 -19.86
N GLN A 539 3.69 -19.45 -18.82
CA GLN A 539 3.53 -19.93 -17.45
C GLN A 539 2.88 -18.86 -16.55
N GLY A 540 2.17 -17.91 -17.16
CA GLY A 540 1.46 -16.82 -16.49
C GLY A 540 2.33 -15.72 -15.91
N GLY A 541 3.59 -15.66 -16.30
CA GLY A 541 4.48 -14.57 -15.94
C GLY A 541 4.36 -13.39 -16.90
N VAL A 542 4.37 -12.16 -16.36
CA VAL A 542 4.44 -10.94 -17.16
C VAL A 542 5.68 -10.14 -16.83
N MET A 543 6.22 -9.47 -17.84
CA MET A 543 7.42 -8.67 -17.66
C MET A 543 7.15 -7.46 -16.77
N VAL A 544 8.11 -7.14 -15.90
CA VAL A 544 8.08 -6.00 -15.00
C VAL A 544 9.18 -5.00 -15.35
N THR A 545 8.95 -3.72 -15.05
CA THR A 545 9.99 -2.70 -15.22
C THR A 545 10.84 -2.60 -13.96
N PHE A 546 12.08 -2.13 -14.09
CA PHE A 546 12.93 -1.84 -12.93
C PHE A 546 12.28 -0.85 -11.96
N SER A 547 11.59 0.18 -12.48
CA SER A 547 10.89 1.17 -11.66
C SER A 547 9.84 0.54 -10.73
N LYS A 548 9.05 -0.43 -11.23
CA LYS A 548 8.06 -1.15 -10.41
C LYS A 548 8.70 -2.00 -9.31
N VAL A 549 9.89 -2.52 -9.54
CA VAL A 549 10.60 -3.36 -8.55
C VAL A 549 11.22 -2.47 -7.48
N LEU A 550 11.80 -1.34 -7.89
CA LEU A 550 12.30 -0.32 -6.96
C LEU A 550 11.17 0.26 -6.11
N SER A 551 9.97 0.47 -6.67
CA SER A 551 8.81 0.91 -5.87
C SER A 551 8.38 -0.13 -4.84
N LEU A 552 8.49 -1.42 -5.16
CA LEU A 552 8.20 -2.49 -4.20
C LEU A 552 9.28 -2.57 -3.10
N ILE A 553 10.56 -2.38 -3.44
CA ILE A 553 11.66 -2.27 -2.46
C ILE A 553 11.41 -1.09 -1.53
N GLU A 554 11.02 0.07 -2.07
CA GLU A 554 10.72 1.26 -1.29
C GLU A 554 9.57 1.03 -0.32
N TYR A 555 8.46 0.49 -0.80
CA TYR A 555 7.34 0.12 0.05
C TYR A 555 7.79 -0.83 1.16
N SER A 556 8.54 -1.89 0.82
CA SER A 556 9.04 -2.91 1.76
C SER A 556 9.97 -2.34 2.83
N MET A 557 10.72 -1.28 2.51
CA MET A 557 11.58 -0.58 3.47
C MET A 557 10.81 0.49 4.25
N GLY A 558 9.58 0.81 3.88
CA GLY A 558 8.74 1.80 4.54
C GLY A 558 8.03 1.27 5.78
N GLU A 559 7.63 2.19 6.65
CA GLU A 559 6.90 1.87 7.88
C GLU A 559 5.50 1.27 7.60
N LEU A 560 4.86 1.66 6.50
CA LEU A 560 3.58 1.10 6.09
C LEU A 560 3.67 -0.41 5.82
N ALA A 561 4.72 -0.88 5.15
CA ALA A 561 4.87 -2.33 4.91
C ALA A 561 5.07 -3.12 6.21
N ARG A 562 5.76 -2.53 7.21
CA ARG A 562 5.85 -3.12 8.56
C ARG A 562 4.48 -3.30 9.20
N GLN A 563 3.62 -2.28 9.08
CA GLN A 563 2.27 -2.29 9.63
C GLN A 563 1.33 -3.23 8.87
N ASP A 564 1.44 -3.28 7.54
CA ASP A 564 0.64 -4.15 6.68
C ASP A 564 1.03 -5.64 6.84
N GLY A 565 2.21 -5.92 7.38
CA GLY A 565 2.65 -7.28 7.74
C GLY A 565 3.00 -8.16 6.53
N TYR A 566 3.24 -7.57 5.35
CA TYR A 566 3.63 -8.33 4.17
C TYR A 566 5.06 -8.83 4.25
N THR A 567 5.22 -10.15 4.36
CA THR A 567 6.53 -10.82 4.45
C THR A 567 7.04 -11.32 3.09
N GLN A 568 6.12 -11.56 2.15
CA GLN A 568 6.42 -12.02 0.79
C GLN A 568 5.55 -11.27 -0.22
N LEU A 569 6.17 -10.67 -1.22
CA LEU A 569 5.51 -9.92 -2.27
C LEU A 569 5.96 -10.43 -3.63
N ILE A 570 5.02 -10.89 -4.43
CA ILE A 570 5.24 -11.37 -5.81
C ILE A 570 4.73 -10.32 -6.80
N MET A 571 5.46 -10.12 -7.90
CA MET A 571 5.07 -9.17 -8.94
C MET A 571 5.33 -9.74 -10.32
N GLY A 572 4.46 -9.38 -11.26
CA GLY A 572 4.57 -9.78 -12.66
C GLY A 572 3.97 -11.16 -12.91
N VAL A 573 2.79 -11.36 -12.34
CA VAL A 573 2.02 -12.58 -12.49
C VAL A 573 0.66 -12.20 -13.04
N ASP A 574 0.20 -12.92 -14.05
CA ASP A 574 -1.11 -12.77 -14.67
C ASP A 574 -2.02 -13.91 -14.20
N PRO A 575 -3.03 -13.63 -13.37
CA PRO A 575 -3.97 -14.64 -12.88
C PRO A 575 -4.71 -15.38 -14.00
N SER A 576 -5.01 -14.70 -15.12
CA SER A 576 -5.76 -15.29 -16.23
C SER A 576 -4.93 -16.36 -16.94
N ALA A 577 -3.66 -16.06 -17.22
CA ALA A 577 -2.73 -16.99 -17.85
C ALA A 577 -2.29 -18.14 -16.93
N ILE A 578 -2.46 -17.99 -15.61
CA ILE A 578 -2.24 -19.04 -14.62
C ILE A 578 -3.39 -20.03 -14.56
N ALA A 579 -4.63 -19.56 -14.72
CA ALA A 579 -5.82 -20.41 -14.67
C ALA A 579 -5.82 -21.48 -15.79
N ASP A 580 -5.12 -21.20 -16.89
CA ASP A 580 -4.96 -22.10 -18.03
C ASP A 580 -3.74 -23.06 -17.91
N ASP A 581 -2.91 -22.96 -16.85
CA ASP A 581 -1.76 -23.84 -16.61
C ASP A 581 -2.13 -24.97 -15.63
N ASP A 582 -2.50 -26.14 -16.15
CA ASP A 582 -2.84 -27.35 -15.36
C ASP A 582 -1.70 -27.84 -14.42
N THR A 583 -0.48 -27.32 -14.58
CA THR A 583 0.66 -27.65 -13.70
C THR A 583 0.85 -26.65 -12.55
N PHE A 584 0.14 -25.53 -12.60
CA PHE A 584 0.22 -24.48 -11.60
C PHE A 584 -0.89 -24.61 -10.56
N ASN A 585 -0.49 -24.79 -9.30
CA ASN A 585 -1.41 -25.21 -8.22
C ASN A 585 -1.73 -24.13 -7.19
N LEU A 586 -1.20 -22.91 -7.35
CA LEU A 586 -1.54 -21.82 -6.45
C LEU A 586 -2.75 -21.07 -7.01
N MET A 587 -3.96 -21.44 -6.60
CA MET A 587 -5.14 -20.66 -6.97
C MET A 587 -5.05 -19.24 -6.38
N PHE A 588 -5.54 -18.26 -7.15
CA PHE A 588 -5.78 -16.91 -6.65
C PHE A 588 -7.07 -16.89 -5.82
N MET A 589 -7.04 -16.21 -4.67
CA MET A 589 -8.26 -15.83 -3.98
C MET A 589 -8.48 -14.31 -4.09
N ASN A 590 -9.70 -13.94 -4.50
CA ASN A 590 -10.14 -12.54 -4.52
C ASN A 590 -10.67 -12.08 -3.14
N ASP A 591 -11.03 -13.02 -2.26
CA ASP A 591 -11.61 -12.71 -0.95
C ASP A 591 -10.58 -12.73 0.18
N ILE A 592 -10.69 -11.73 1.06
CA ILE A 592 -9.90 -11.56 2.28
C ILE A 592 -10.33 -12.66 3.27
N ILE A 593 -9.53 -13.70 3.44
CA ILE A 593 -9.52 -14.45 4.70
C ILE A 593 -8.27 -14.00 5.46
N GLN A 594 -8.38 -13.04 6.36
CA GLN A 594 -7.27 -12.70 7.25
C GLN A 594 -6.72 -13.99 7.88
N PRO A 595 -5.39 -14.12 8.08
CA PRO A 595 -4.88 -15.17 8.93
C PRO A 595 -5.44 -14.92 10.33
N GLN A 596 -6.52 -15.62 10.69
CA GLN A 596 -7.02 -15.60 12.06
C GLN A 596 -5.99 -16.30 12.94
N THR A 597 -5.14 -15.50 13.59
CA THR A 597 -4.59 -15.87 14.89
C THR A 597 -5.76 -15.93 15.86
N GLY A 598 -6.27 -17.14 16.14
CA GLY A 598 -7.32 -17.36 17.13
C GLY A 598 -8.51 -18.11 16.56
N ILE A 599 -8.85 -19.21 17.22
CA ILE A 599 -10.05 -20.00 16.99
C ILE A 599 -11.26 -19.14 17.34
N GLU A 600 -12.13 -18.84 16.38
CA GLU A 600 -13.57 -18.70 16.62
C GLU A 600 -14.37 -18.83 15.31
N THR A 601 -15.43 -19.63 15.36
CA THR A 601 -16.32 -19.97 14.25
C THR A 601 -17.07 -18.74 13.74
N ALA A 602 -16.84 -18.31 12.50
CA ALA A 602 -17.63 -17.27 11.85
C ALA A 602 -18.87 -17.88 11.15
N ALA A 603 -20.06 -17.61 11.70
CA ALA A 603 -21.34 -17.62 10.98
C ALA A 603 -21.70 -16.17 10.59
N ASP A 604 -22.45 -15.98 9.50
CA ASP A 604 -22.96 -14.66 9.11
C ASP A 604 -24.16 -14.21 9.97
N GLU A 605 -24.58 -12.94 9.85
CA GLU A 605 -25.69 -12.33 10.60
C GLU A 605 -27.06 -13.01 10.37
N THR A 606 -27.13 -14.05 9.55
CA THR A 606 -28.34 -14.86 9.30
C THR A 606 -28.21 -16.34 9.71
N GLY A 607 -27.04 -16.77 10.18
CA GLY A 607 -26.80 -18.14 10.65
C GLY A 607 -26.76 -19.20 9.55
N ALA A 608 -26.58 -18.83 8.28
CA ALA A 608 -26.52 -19.78 7.17
C ALA A 608 -25.08 -19.93 6.62
N PRO A 609 -24.58 -21.16 6.35
CA PRO A 609 -23.29 -21.34 5.70
C PRO A 609 -23.36 -20.92 4.23
N ARG A 610 -22.54 -19.93 3.83
CA ARG A 610 -22.40 -19.52 2.42
C ARG A 610 -21.63 -20.57 1.62
N ALA A 611 -22.27 -21.13 0.59
CA ALA A 611 -21.61 -21.91 -0.45
C ALA A 611 -20.90 -20.97 -1.43
N VAL A 612 -19.63 -20.70 -1.19
CA VAL A 612 -18.70 -20.23 -2.22
C VAL A 612 -17.76 -21.40 -2.51
N GLY A 613 -17.65 -21.76 -3.79
CA GLY A 613 -16.99 -22.99 -4.25
C GLY A 613 -15.52 -23.07 -3.85
N THR A 614 -15.26 -23.67 -2.69
CA THR A 614 -14.07 -24.46 -2.32
C THR A 614 -14.36 -24.95 -0.90
N VAL A 615 -14.76 -26.22 -0.79
CA VAL A 615 -14.86 -26.89 0.52
C VAL A 615 -13.47 -26.77 1.16
N SER A 616 -13.37 -26.13 2.33
CA SER A 616 -12.07 -25.99 2.99
C SER A 616 -11.45 -27.38 3.18
N VAL A 617 -10.13 -27.52 3.02
CA VAL A 617 -9.43 -28.81 3.20
C VAL A 617 -9.79 -29.43 4.57
N ARG A 618 -10.04 -28.60 5.58
CA ARG A 618 -10.55 -29.02 6.89
C ARG A 618 -11.95 -29.65 6.80
N GLN A 619 -12.90 -29.06 6.07
CA GLN A 619 -14.22 -29.65 5.85
C GLN A 619 -14.17 -30.92 4.98
N MET A 620 -13.29 -31.01 3.98
CA MET A 620 -13.09 -32.25 3.22
C MET A 620 -12.51 -33.36 4.11
N LEU A 621 -11.49 -33.07 4.91
CA LEU A 621 -10.88 -34.04 5.82
C LEU A 621 -11.84 -34.45 6.96
N LEU A 622 -12.62 -33.52 7.50
CA LEU A 622 -13.65 -33.80 8.50
C LEU A 622 -14.80 -34.64 7.93
N ALA A 623 -15.23 -34.38 6.68
CA ALA A 623 -16.26 -35.16 6.00
C ALA A 623 -15.81 -36.61 5.71
N VAL A 624 -14.50 -36.82 5.48
CA VAL A 624 -13.92 -38.16 5.34
C VAL A 624 -13.82 -38.87 6.69
N ALA A 625 -13.52 -38.15 7.77
CA ALA A 625 -13.50 -38.71 9.13
C ALA A 625 -14.92 -39.09 9.63
N SER A 626 -15.94 -38.29 9.32
CA SER A 626 -17.33 -38.57 9.71
C SER A 626 -17.98 -39.71 8.92
N ASN A 627 -17.46 -40.05 7.74
CA ASN A 627 -17.97 -41.17 6.93
C ASN A 627 -17.46 -42.56 7.37
N GLN A 628 -16.64 -42.66 8.41
CA GLN A 628 -16.25 -43.95 8.99
C GLN A 628 -17.17 -44.48 10.10
N GLU A 629 -18.14 -43.69 10.58
CA GLU A 629 -19.12 -44.16 11.58
C GLU A 629 -20.39 -44.79 10.98
N GLN A 630 -20.52 -44.86 9.64
CA GLN A 630 -21.70 -45.44 8.97
C GLN A 630 -21.44 -46.73 8.16
N SER A 631 -20.31 -47.40 8.36
CA SER A 631 -20.14 -48.77 7.86
C SER A 631 -19.41 -49.66 8.88
N VAL A 632 -20.20 -50.23 9.79
CA VAL A 632 -19.95 -51.54 10.43
C VAL A 632 -21.04 -52.48 9.95
#